data_AF-A0A9Q0FCI3-F1
#
_entry.id   AF-A0A9Q0FCI3-F1
#
_cell.length_a   1.000
_cell.length_b   1.000
_cell.length_c   1.000
_cell.angle_alpha   90.00
_cell.angle_beta   90.00
_cell.angle_gamma   90.00
#
_symmetry.space_group_name_H-M   'P 1'
#
loop_
_entity.id
_entity.type
_entity.pdbx_description
1 polymer ?
#
loop_
_entity_poly.entity_id
_entity_poly.type
_entity_poly.pdbx_seq_one_letter_code
_entity_poly.pdbx_strand_id
1 'polypeptide(L)'
;MSACLTDHHSLCRAPVAIGCVYLTLLLSSLLIAHAQVLQSCTAATNCGAGLYCGNCPALGKTQPFCTRGQAIIPTSTINELPFNKYTWLVTHNSFSIVDAPSLPGVQRLTFYNQEDSVTNQLRNGVRGLMLDMYDFNGDIWLCHSFRGQCFNFTAFQPAINTLREVEAFLSENPSEIVTIIIEDYVHTPKGLTKLFANAGLDKYWFPVSKMPTKGEDWPTVTEMVQENHRLLVFTSIASKEAEEGIAYQWKYLLENEAGDPGVKPGSCPNRKESKPLNSKSASLFLMNYFPTYPVESDACKEHSAPLAQMAGTCYKAAGNLMPNFLAVNFYMRSDGGGVFDVLDRMNGLRLCGCNTIAACQAGAPFGSCNNVTVPSPNPVTNTATGGFTGSVQFARSASTVHSPNNLIFLFPFSFLAFFIF
;
A
#
# COMPACT_ATOMS: atom_id res chain seq x y z
N MET A 1 -39.90 -88.25 35.72
CA MET A 1 -40.19 -86.94 36.35
C MET A 1 -39.64 -85.86 35.44
N SER A 2 -40.56 -85.10 34.83
CA SER A 2 -40.45 -83.87 34.01
C SER A 2 -39.51 -82.79 34.59
N ALA A 3 -39.02 -81.75 33.89
CA ALA A 3 -39.10 -81.28 32.50
C ALA A 3 -38.12 -80.09 32.31
N CYS A 4 -37.78 -79.76 31.05
CA CYS A 4 -37.24 -78.47 30.60
C CYS A 4 -38.32 -77.36 30.55
N LEU A 5 -37.96 -76.09 30.79
CA LEU A 5 -38.57 -74.82 30.28
C LEU A 5 -37.59 -73.67 30.63
N THR A 6 -37.03 -72.85 29.72
CA THR A 6 -37.55 -71.71 28.90
C THR A 6 -37.99 -70.44 29.65
N ASP A 7 -37.21 -69.37 29.43
CA ASP A 7 -37.55 -67.99 29.02
C ASP A 7 -38.18 -66.92 29.95
N HIS A 8 -37.68 -65.69 29.72
CA HIS A 8 -38.34 -64.38 29.66
C HIS A 8 -38.33 -63.31 30.80
N HIS A 9 -38.00 -62.09 30.34
CA HIS A 9 -38.29 -60.71 30.81
C HIS A 9 -37.53 -60.20 32.05
N SER A 10 -37.06 -58.96 32.18
CA SER A 10 -37.04 -57.70 31.42
C SER A 10 -36.22 -56.71 32.26
N LEU A 11 -35.44 -55.77 31.69
CA LEU A 11 -35.11 -54.48 32.34
C LEU A 11 -34.38 -53.53 31.37
N CYS A 12 -35.14 -52.49 30.97
CA CYS A 12 -34.79 -51.12 30.60
C CYS A 12 -33.60 -50.81 29.65
N ARG A 13 -33.95 -50.44 28.41
CA ARG A 13 -33.17 -49.56 27.52
C ARG A 13 -33.09 -48.15 28.12
N ALA A 14 -31.88 -47.60 28.25
CA ALA A 14 -31.66 -46.16 28.33
C ALA A 14 -31.56 -45.56 26.90
N PRO A 15 -32.08 -44.35 26.64
CA PRO A 15 -32.21 -43.83 25.29
C PRO A 15 -30.88 -43.26 24.77
N VAL A 16 -30.44 -43.79 23.62
CA VAL A 16 -29.44 -43.17 22.74
C VAL A 16 -30.09 -41.95 22.09
N ALA A 17 -30.20 -40.84 22.83
CA ALA A 17 -30.82 -39.61 22.32
C ALA A 17 -30.19 -38.33 22.89
N ILE A 18 -28.95 -38.40 23.40
CA ILE A 18 -28.21 -37.21 23.88
C ILE A 18 -26.91 -36.99 23.09
N GLY A 19 -26.47 -37.98 22.27
CA GLY A 19 -25.26 -37.85 21.45
C GLY A 19 -25.42 -37.06 20.15
N CYS A 20 -26.65 -36.90 19.63
CA CYS A 20 -26.88 -36.21 18.35
C CYS A 20 -27.18 -34.70 18.49
N VAL A 21 -27.45 -34.18 19.69
CA VAL A 21 -27.65 -32.74 19.91
C VAL A 21 -26.32 -32.02 20.13
N TYR A 22 -25.32 -32.70 20.69
CA TYR A 22 -23.97 -32.13 20.81
C TYR A 22 -23.18 -32.14 19.49
N LEU A 23 -23.51 -33.03 18.54
CA LEU A 23 -22.82 -33.09 17.25
C LEU A 23 -23.39 -32.09 16.23
N THR A 24 -24.64 -31.64 16.37
CA THR A 24 -25.20 -30.53 15.57
C THR A 24 -24.86 -29.15 16.14
N LEU A 25 -24.50 -29.05 17.42
CA LEU A 25 -23.98 -27.81 18.05
C LEU A 25 -22.46 -27.61 17.87
N LEU A 26 -21.72 -28.62 17.41
CA LEU A 26 -20.28 -28.54 17.12
C LEU A 26 -19.95 -28.44 15.61
N LEU A 27 -20.96 -28.48 14.74
CA LEU A 27 -20.83 -28.26 13.29
C LEU A 27 -21.35 -26.89 12.82
N SER A 28 -21.84 -26.04 13.74
CA SER A 28 -21.74 -24.59 13.56
C SER A 28 -20.34 -24.13 13.92
N SER A 29 -19.33 -24.69 13.24
CA SER A 29 -18.04 -24.00 13.11
C SER A 29 -18.40 -22.59 12.66
N LEU A 30 -18.11 -21.61 13.52
CA LEU A 30 -18.31 -20.20 13.21
C LEU A 30 -17.65 -19.92 11.86
N LEU A 31 -18.44 -19.90 10.80
CA LEU A 31 -18.16 -19.03 9.68
C LEU A 31 -18.32 -17.63 10.27
N ILE A 32 -17.23 -17.10 10.84
CA ILE A 32 -17.18 -15.69 11.20
C ILE A 32 -17.33 -14.97 9.87
N ALA A 33 -18.56 -14.52 9.59
CA ALA A 33 -18.85 -13.71 8.44
C ALA A 33 -18.07 -12.41 8.63
N HIS A 34 -16.97 -12.27 7.90
CA HIS A 34 -16.16 -11.07 7.96
C HIS A 34 -16.96 -9.90 7.38
N ALA A 35 -16.94 -8.79 8.10
CA ALA A 35 -17.58 -7.55 7.73
C ALA A 35 -16.99 -7.04 6.40
N GLN A 36 -17.89 -6.66 5.50
CA GLN A 36 -17.62 -6.07 4.19
C GLN A 36 -17.41 -4.56 4.32
N VAL A 37 -16.96 -3.93 3.23
CA VAL A 37 -16.76 -2.48 3.17
C VAL A 37 -18.02 -1.73 3.64
N LEU A 38 -17.84 -0.68 4.45
CA LEU A 38 -18.86 0.12 5.15
C LEU A 38 -19.62 -0.56 6.29
N GLN A 39 -19.43 -1.85 6.54
CA GLN A 39 -20.02 -2.50 7.71
C GLN A 39 -19.22 -2.17 8.97
N SER A 40 -19.91 -2.01 10.09
CA SER A 40 -19.29 -1.67 11.37
C SER A 40 -18.28 -2.73 11.82
N CYS A 41 -17.23 -2.28 12.48
CA CYS A 41 -16.21 -3.14 13.07
C CYS A 41 -15.78 -2.58 14.43
N THR A 42 -15.21 -3.43 15.28
CA THR A 42 -14.64 -3.02 16.57
C THR A 42 -13.17 -3.41 16.70
N ALA A 43 -12.71 -4.34 15.86
CA ALA A 43 -11.32 -4.78 15.75
C ALA A 43 -10.98 -5.09 14.28
N ALA A 44 -9.68 -5.07 13.97
CA ALA A 44 -9.18 -5.39 12.63
C ALA A 44 -9.64 -6.76 12.13
N THR A 45 -9.73 -7.77 13.01
CA THR A 45 -10.16 -9.14 12.68
C THR A 45 -11.64 -9.26 12.31
N ASN A 46 -12.45 -8.21 12.51
CA ASN A 46 -13.82 -8.22 12.05
C ASN A 46 -13.95 -8.03 10.54
N CYS A 47 -12.99 -7.35 9.91
CA CYS A 47 -13.05 -7.03 8.49
C CYS A 47 -12.50 -8.18 7.63
N GLY A 48 -13.00 -8.29 6.40
CA GLY A 48 -12.51 -9.27 5.43
C GLY A 48 -11.04 -9.08 5.05
N ALA A 49 -10.46 -10.07 4.37
CA ALA A 49 -9.10 -9.95 3.84
C ALA A 49 -8.96 -8.72 2.94
N GLY A 50 -7.85 -7.98 3.09
CA GLY A 50 -7.60 -6.73 2.37
C GLY A 50 -8.43 -5.53 2.84
N LEU A 51 -9.19 -5.67 3.93
CA LEU A 51 -9.92 -4.58 4.57
C LEU A 51 -9.27 -4.15 5.89
N TYR A 52 -9.51 -2.91 6.27
CA TYR A 52 -9.01 -2.26 7.46
C TYR A 52 -10.18 -1.76 8.30
N CYS A 53 -10.13 -1.93 9.62
CA CYS A 53 -11.12 -1.36 10.51
C CYS A 53 -10.74 0.09 10.85
N GLY A 54 -11.28 1.04 10.08
CA GLY A 54 -10.95 2.46 10.19
C GLY A 54 -12.12 3.29 10.71
N ASN A 55 -11.85 4.54 11.06
CA ASN A 55 -12.88 5.53 11.34
C ASN A 55 -12.70 6.76 10.45
N CYS A 56 -13.78 7.54 10.31
CA CYS A 56 -13.75 8.82 9.61
C CYS A 56 -14.52 9.87 10.41
N PRO A 57 -13.89 10.42 11.47
CA PRO A 57 -14.54 11.38 12.37
C PRO A 57 -15.06 12.62 11.63
N ALA A 58 -14.34 13.07 10.60
CA ALA A 58 -14.74 14.24 9.83
C ALA A 58 -16.11 14.06 9.16
N LEU A 59 -16.53 12.84 8.82
CA LEU A 59 -17.88 12.56 8.27
C LEU A 59 -18.97 12.43 9.35
N GLY A 60 -18.66 12.73 10.61
CA GLY A 60 -19.58 12.52 11.73
C GLY A 60 -19.78 11.05 12.10
N LYS A 61 -19.00 10.13 11.49
CA LYS A 61 -19.01 8.70 11.82
C LYS A 61 -18.12 8.46 13.05
N THR A 62 -18.75 8.21 14.20
CA THR A 62 -18.07 7.97 15.47
C THR A 62 -17.73 6.50 15.72
N GLN A 63 -18.31 5.59 14.93
CA GLN A 63 -18.05 4.15 15.02
C GLN A 63 -17.14 3.69 13.88
N PRO A 64 -16.15 2.81 14.16
CA PRO A 64 -15.32 2.24 13.11
C PRO A 64 -16.12 1.36 12.14
N PHE A 65 -15.67 1.31 10.90
CA PHE A 65 -16.24 0.49 9.84
C PHE A 65 -15.13 -0.03 8.93
N CYS A 66 -15.39 -1.13 8.24
CA CYS A 66 -14.43 -1.72 7.33
C CYS A 66 -14.25 -0.82 6.11
N THR A 67 -13.02 -0.39 5.87
CA THR A 67 -12.56 0.30 4.65
C THR A 67 -11.64 -0.62 3.88
N ARG A 68 -11.37 -0.28 2.62
CA ARG A 68 -10.35 -0.98 1.85
C ARG A 68 -8.96 -0.62 2.38
N GLY A 69 -8.11 -1.64 2.52
CA GLY A 69 -6.76 -1.51 3.08
C GLY A 69 -5.64 -2.01 2.17
N GLN A 70 -5.97 -2.54 0.98
CA GLN A 70 -4.97 -3.07 0.04
C GLN A 70 -5.34 -2.76 -1.42
N ALA A 71 -4.32 -2.44 -2.22
CA ALA A 71 -4.44 -2.24 -3.66
C ALA A 71 -4.54 -3.57 -4.42
N ILE A 72 -5.22 -3.57 -5.57
CA ILE A 72 -4.95 -4.59 -6.59
C ILE A 72 -3.66 -4.18 -7.31
N ILE A 73 -2.64 -5.05 -7.28
CA ILE A 73 -1.38 -4.78 -7.97
C ILE A 73 -1.62 -4.87 -9.48
N PRO A 74 -1.48 -3.78 -10.24
CA PRO A 74 -2.02 -3.76 -11.59
C PRO A 74 -1.31 -4.71 -12.56
N THR A 75 -0.02 -4.96 -12.34
CA THR A 75 0.79 -5.92 -13.11
C THR A 75 0.38 -7.38 -12.88
N SER A 76 -0.30 -7.68 -11.76
CA SER A 76 -0.88 -9.01 -11.53
C SER A 76 -2.15 -9.25 -12.35
N THR A 77 -2.79 -8.18 -12.86
CA THR A 77 -4.03 -8.26 -13.65
C THR A 77 -3.77 -8.08 -15.14
N ILE A 78 -3.06 -7.00 -15.51
CA ILE A 78 -2.63 -6.72 -16.89
C ILE A 78 -1.11 -6.56 -16.87
N ASN A 79 -0.39 -7.50 -17.47
CA ASN A 79 1.06 -7.51 -17.56
C ASN A 79 1.56 -6.99 -18.92
N GLU A 80 2.87 -7.07 -19.17
CA GLU A 80 3.49 -6.80 -20.49
C GLU A 80 3.32 -5.36 -21.02
N LEU A 81 2.85 -4.41 -20.19
CA LEU A 81 2.75 -3.01 -20.59
C LEU A 81 3.97 -2.20 -20.15
N PRO A 82 4.32 -1.13 -20.90
CA PRO A 82 5.30 -0.13 -20.47
C PRO A 82 5.02 0.38 -19.07
N PHE A 83 6.07 0.61 -18.27
CA PHE A 83 5.95 1.12 -16.89
C PHE A 83 5.08 2.38 -16.79
N ASN A 84 5.18 3.29 -17.76
CA ASN A 84 4.40 4.52 -17.86
C ASN A 84 2.94 4.32 -18.34
N LYS A 85 2.43 3.08 -18.45
CA LYS A 85 0.99 2.82 -18.64
C LYS A 85 0.25 2.62 -17.33
N TYR A 86 0.96 2.24 -16.27
CA TYR A 86 0.37 1.96 -14.97
C TYR A 86 0.25 3.23 -14.12
N THR A 87 -0.73 3.22 -13.21
CA THR A 87 -0.81 4.14 -12.09
C THR A 87 -0.40 3.42 -10.81
N TRP A 88 0.50 4.04 -10.06
CA TRP A 88 1.08 3.55 -8.82
C TRP A 88 0.68 4.47 -7.67
N LEU A 89 0.33 3.86 -6.53
CA LEU A 89 0.12 4.61 -5.29
C LEU A 89 1.46 5.06 -4.72
N VAL A 90 1.52 6.33 -4.33
CA VAL A 90 2.66 6.98 -3.70
C VAL A 90 2.25 7.55 -2.35
N THR A 91 3.09 7.36 -1.34
CA THR A 91 2.91 8.02 -0.04
C THR A 91 3.83 9.24 0.05
N HIS A 92 3.25 10.39 0.36
CA HIS A 92 4.00 11.61 0.62
C HIS A 92 4.69 11.52 1.98
N ASN A 93 5.98 11.88 2.02
CA ASN A 93 6.82 11.78 3.21
C ASN A 93 6.65 10.45 3.96
N SER A 94 6.89 9.34 3.26
CA SER A 94 6.55 7.97 3.67
C SER A 94 7.08 7.57 5.05
N PHE A 95 8.14 8.21 5.52
CA PHE A 95 8.78 7.97 6.82
C PHE A 95 8.18 8.76 7.97
N SER A 96 7.39 9.79 7.67
CA SER A 96 6.81 10.72 8.64
C SER A 96 5.59 10.08 9.31
N ILE A 97 5.86 9.14 10.21
CA ILE A 97 4.87 8.23 10.77
C ILE A 97 4.38 8.73 12.13
N VAL A 98 3.06 8.76 12.33
CA VAL A 98 2.42 9.05 13.63
C VAL A 98 3.00 8.13 14.71
N ASP A 99 3.28 8.69 15.88
CA ASP A 99 3.85 7.99 17.04
C ASP A 99 5.24 7.35 16.81
N ALA A 100 5.92 7.64 15.70
CA ALA A 100 7.30 7.22 15.53
C ALA A 100 8.17 7.70 16.72
N PRO A 101 9.07 6.88 17.26
CA PRO A 101 9.89 7.29 18.41
C PRO A 101 10.66 8.58 18.13
N SER A 102 10.64 9.52 19.07
CA SER A 102 11.45 10.75 18.98
C SER A 102 12.90 10.48 19.38
N LEU A 103 13.80 11.38 19.00
CA LEU A 103 15.19 11.33 19.47
C LEU A 103 15.25 11.46 21.01
N PRO A 104 16.18 10.77 21.70
CA PRO A 104 16.29 10.85 23.15
C PRO A 104 16.41 12.30 23.64
N GLY A 105 15.51 12.69 24.53
CA GLY A 105 15.49 14.03 25.13
C GLY A 105 14.99 15.16 24.22
N VAL A 106 14.43 14.84 23.05
CA VAL A 106 13.93 15.85 22.09
C VAL A 106 12.45 15.57 21.80
N GLN A 107 11.60 16.55 22.06
CA GLN A 107 10.21 16.52 21.60
C GLN A 107 10.15 16.78 20.10
N ARG A 108 9.54 15.87 19.32
CA ARG A 108 9.28 16.13 17.89
C ARG A 108 8.21 17.20 17.73
N LEU A 109 8.50 18.21 16.91
CA LEU A 109 7.63 19.34 16.56
C LEU A 109 7.61 19.49 15.04
N THR A 110 6.86 18.60 14.39
CA THR A 110 6.63 18.61 12.95
C THR A 110 5.31 17.91 12.63
N PHE A 111 4.96 17.87 11.35
CA PHE A 111 3.76 17.21 10.87
C PHE A 111 4.02 15.73 10.55
N TYR A 112 2.97 14.91 10.63
CA TYR A 112 2.99 13.50 10.28
C TYR A 112 2.18 13.28 9.01
N ASN A 113 2.64 12.36 8.17
CA ASN A 113 2.04 12.11 6.87
C ASN A 113 1.44 10.72 6.75
N GLN A 114 1.92 9.74 7.52
CA GLN A 114 1.48 8.35 7.43
C GLN A 114 1.29 7.75 8.83
N GLU A 115 0.63 6.59 8.90
CA GLU A 115 0.45 5.83 10.15
C GLU A 115 1.13 4.47 10.09
N ASP A 116 1.39 3.96 8.89
CA ASP A 116 2.03 2.68 8.67
C ASP A 116 3.55 2.83 8.50
N SER A 117 4.29 1.83 8.96
CA SER A 117 5.70 1.63 8.54
C SER A 117 5.82 1.57 7.02
N VAL A 118 7.00 1.88 6.48
CA VAL A 118 7.25 1.78 5.03
C VAL A 118 7.07 0.33 4.56
N THR A 119 7.47 -0.65 5.36
CA THR A 119 7.18 -2.06 5.12
C THR A 119 5.68 -2.32 4.90
N ASN A 120 4.82 -1.79 5.78
CA ASN A 120 3.37 -1.99 5.66
C ASN A 120 2.78 -1.22 4.47
N GLN A 121 3.26 0.00 4.20
CA GLN A 121 2.87 0.76 3.01
C GLN A 121 3.11 -0.08 1.74
N LEU A 122 4.31 -0.65 1.59
CA LEU A 122 4.66 -1.52 0.46
C LEU A 122 3.80 -2.79 0.40
N ARG A 123 3.55 -3.44 1.55
CA ARG A 123 2.66 -4.63 1.64
C ARG A 123 1.21 -4.32 1.28
N ASN A 124 0.75 -3.10 1.51
CA ASN A 124 -0.61 -2.67 1.17
C ASN A 124 -0.74 -2.18 -0.29
N GLY A 125 0.36 -2.22 -1.05
CA GLY A 125 0.36 -1.94 -2.49
C GLY A 125 0.87 -0.57 -2.88
N VAL A 126 1.45 0.19 -1.95
CA VAL A 126 2.24 1.39 -2.29
C VAL A 126 3.46 0.95 -3.11
N ARG A 127 3.74 1.66 -4.20
CA ARG A 127 4.87 1.39 -5.10
C ARG A 127 5.72 2.62 -5.38
N GLY A 128 5.35 3.78 -4.83
CA GLY A 128 6.21 4.95 -4.78
C GLY A 128 6.35 5.52 -3.36
N LEU A 129 7.52 6.04 -3.02
CA LEU A 129 7.83 6.65 -1.74
C LEU A 129 8.42 8.04 -1.98
N MET A 130 7.86 9.08 -1.37
CA MET A 130 8.48 10.41 -1.35
C MET A 130 9.27 10.56 -0.04
N LEU A 131 10.54 10.92 -0.15
CA LEU A 131 11.47 10.98 0.97
C LEU A 131 12.25 12.30 0.96
N ASP A 132 12.07 13.12 1.99
CA ASP A 132 12.92 14.27 2.23
C ASP A 132 14.22 13.84 2.93
N MET A 133 15.35 13.97 2.23
CA MET A 133 16.66 13.51 2.71
C MET A 133 17.60 14.68 2.96
N TYR A 134 18.24 14.70 4.14
CA TYR A 134 19.12 15.78 4.58
C TYR A 134 20.45 15.24 5.09
N ASP A 135 21.54 16.00 4.89
CA ASP A 135 22.73 15.84 5.72
C ASP A 135 22.42 16.26 7.16
N PHE A 136 22.57 15.34 8.11
CA PHE A 136 22.30 15.60 9.51
C PHE A 136 23.10 14.68 10.42
N ASN A 137 23.68 15.24 11.48
CA ASN A 137 24.43 14.49 12.50
C ASN A 137 25.51 13.53 11.91
N GLY A 138 26.18 13.96 10.83
CA GLY A 138 27.25 13.20 10.17
C GLY A 138 26.77 12.05 9.27
N ASP A 139 25.46 11.93 9.01
CA ASP A 139 24.86 10.92 8.14
C ASP A 139 23.70 11.53 7.33
N ILE A 140 23.00 10.72 6.52
CA ILE A 140 21.80 11.13 5.78
C ILE A 140 20.56 10.70 6.55
N TRP A 141 19.71 11.67 6.86
CA TRP A 141 18.51 11.48 7.67
C TRP A 141 17.25 11.84 6.92
N LEU A 142 16.16 11.23 7.36
CA LEU A 142 14.81 11.59 6.96
C LEU A 142 14.24 12.59 7.96
N CYS A 143 13.87 13.77 7.47
CA CYS A 143 13.39 14.87 8.29
C CYS A 143 12.21 15.57 7.62
N HIS A 144 11.14 15.83 8.36
CA HIS A 144 10.06 16.69 7.88
C HIS A 144 10.37 18.11 8.36
N SER A 145 11.18 18.84 7.60
CA SER A 145 11.84 20.08 8.05
C SER A 145 11.61 21.26 7.10
N PHE A 146 12.35 22.35 7.30
CA PHE A 146 12.17 23.57 6.54
C PHE A 146 13.49 24.28 6.25
N ARG A 147 13.50 25.14 5.23
CA ARG A 147 14.67 25.93 4.80
C ARG A 147 15.89 25.08 4.41
N GLY A 148 15.66 23.85 3.96
CA GLY A 148 16.72 22.94 3.53
C GLY A 148 17.67 22.51 4.63
N GLN A 149 17.23 22.56 5.89
CA GLN A 149 18.01 22.13 7.04
C GLN A 149 17.20 21.16 7.89
N CYS A 150 17.83 20.07 8.33
CA CYS A 150 17.24 19.20 9.34
C CYS A 150 17.59 19.66 10.76
N PHE A 151 16.60 19.66 11.64
CA PHE A 151 16.77 19.92 13.08
C PHE A 151 16.42 18.69 13.90
N ASN A 152 17.00 18.57 15.10
CA ASN A 152 16.71 17.48 16.05
C ASN A 152 15.20 17.28 16.27
N PHE A 153 14.43 18.37 16.40
CA PHE A 153 12.98 18.31 16.65
C PHE A 153 12.13 18.02 15.39
N THR A 154 12.75 17.95 14.22
CA THR A 154 12.09 17.58 12.94
C THR A 154 12.58 16.24 12.38
N ALA A 155 13.61 15.66 13.00
CA ALA A 155 14.23 14.42 12.56
C ALA A 155 13.39 13.20 12.93
N PHE A 156 13.33 12.23 12.03
CA PHE A 156 12.70 10.93 12.27
C PHE A 156 13.75 9.86 12.53
N GLN A 157 14.56 9.53 11.52
CA GLN A 157 15.56 8.47 11.61
C GLN A 157 16.62 8.59 10.49
N PRO A 158 17.77 7.89 10.63
CA PRO A 158 18.70 7.70 9.52
C PRO A 158 17.99 7.06 8.32
N ALA A 159 18.26 7.58 7.11
CA ALA A 159 17.59 7.14 5.90
C ALA A 159 17.86 5.66 5.55
N ILE A 160 19.01 5.13 5.98
CA ILE A 160 19.40 3.74 5.77
C ILE A 160 18.37 2.74 6.32
N ASN A 161 17.64 3.09 7.38
CA ASN A 161 16.64 2.19 7.97
C ASN A 161 15.46 1.97 7.01
N THR A 162 14.90 3.06 6.47
CA THR A 162 13.81 3.00 5.49
C THR A 162 14.28 2.34 4.19
N LEU A 163 15.49 2.61 3.72
CA LEU A 163 16.00 1.94 2.51
C LEU A 163 16.22 0.44 2.71
N ARG A 164 16.55 -0.02 3.92
CA ARG A 164 16.60 -1.46 4.24
C ARG A 164 15.22 -2.11 4.26
N GLU A 165 14.17 -1.39 4.66
CA GLU A 165 12.80 -1.88 4.50
C GLU A 165 12.44 -2.09 3.01
N VAL A 166 12.85 -1.15 2.15
CA VAL A 166 12.67 -1.28 0.69
C VAL A 166 13.48 -2.45 0.12
N GLU A 167 14.72 -2.63 0.55
CA GLU A 167 15.57 -3.74 0.09
C GLU A 167 14.97 -5.09 0.49
N ALA A 168 14.54 -5.22 1.75
CA ALA A 168 13.89 -6.43 2.24
C ALA A 168 12.63 -6.75 1.41
N PHE A 169 11.80 -5.74 1.14
CA PHE A 169 10.61 -5.90 0.31
C PHE A 169 10.95 -6.37 -1.12
N LEU A 170 11.91 -5.72 -1.80
CA LEU A 170 12.31 -6.10 -3.16
C LEU A 170 12.99 -7.48 -3.20
N SER A 171 13.67 -7.88 -2.14
CA SER A 171 14.27 -9.22 -2.01
C SER A 171 13.20 -10.30 -1.82
N GLU A 172 12.18 -10.04 -0.98
CA GLU A 172 11.08 -10.98 -0.73
C GLU A 172 10.11 -11.07 -1.92
N ASN A 173 10.04 -10.03 -2.76
CA ASN A 173 9.05 -9.92 -3.85
C ASN A 173 9.76 -9.67 -5.20
N PRO A 174 10.24 -10.71 -5.88
CA PRO A 174 11.11 -10.58 -7.06
C PRO A 174 10.41 -9.98 -8.29
N SER A 175 9.07 -10.00 -8.35
CA SER A 175 8.28 -9.41 -9.44
C SER A 175 7.90 -7.94 -9.22
N GLU A 176 8.22 -7.39 -8.05
CA GLU A 176 7.76 -6.05 -7.67
C GLU A 176 8.79 -4.98 -8.05
N ILE A 177 8.27 -3.77 -8.32
CA ILE A 177 9.04 -2.57 -8.64
C ILE A 177 8.74 -1.51 -7.59
N VAL A 178 9.73 -0.71 -7.19
CA VAL A 178 9.54 0.44 -6.30
C VAL A 178 10.11 1.70 -6.95
N THR A 179 9.45 2.83 -6.73
CA THR A 179 9.95 4.17 -7.09
C THR A 179 10.24 4.97 -5.84
N ILE A 180 11.38 5.65 -5.78
CA ILE A 180 11.72 6.60 -4.71
C ILE A 180 11.90 7.97 -5.35
N ILE A 181 11.21 8.98 -4.80
CA ILE A 181 11.30 10.37 -5.23
C ILE A 181 11.87 11.16 -4.04
N ILE A 182 13.04 11.75 -4.23
CA ILE A 182 13.81 12.39 -3.16
C ILE A 182 13.67 13.91 -3.26
N GLU A 183 13.12 14.53 -2.22
CA GLU A 183 13.37 15.95 -1.98
C GLU A 183 14.76 16.09 -1.33
N ASP A 184 15.74 16.45 -2.17
CA ASP A 184 17.16 16.26 -1.88
C ASP A 184 17.82 17.51 -1.31
N TYR A 185 18.19 17.41 -0.02
CA TYR A 185 19.00 18.36 0.73
C TYR A 185 20.35 17.74 1.16
N VAL A 186 20.85 16.75 0.40
CA VAL A 186 22.13 16.07 0.65
C VAL A 186 23.23 16.72 -0.18
N HIS A 187 24.08 17.48 0.51
CA HIS A 187 25.26 18.14 -0.03
C HIS A 187 26.52 17.28 0.04
N THR A 188 26.55 16.27 0.91
CA THR A 188 27.68 15.32 1.00
C THR A 188 27.95 14.68 -0.37
N PRO A 189 29.18 14.82 -0.93
CA PRO A 189 29.51 14.27 -2.24
C PRO A 189 29.33 12.74 -2.27
N LYS A 190 28.56 12.26 -3.24
CA LYS A 190 28.20 10.83 -3.37
C LYS A 190 27.47 10.26 -2.16
N GLY A 191 26.83 11.12 -1.36
CA GLY A 191 26.12 10.71 -0.15
C GLY A 191 24.99 9.74 -0.47
N LEU A 192 24.10 10.11 -1.40
CA LEU A 192 22.96 9.29 -1.80
C LEU A 192 23.41 7.98 -2.46
N THR A 193 24.32 8.02 -3.43
CA THR A 193 24.82 6.80 -4.08
C THR A 193 25.45 5.81 -3.09
N LYS A 194 26.27 6.28 -2.14
CA LYS A 194 26.82 5.43 -1.07
C LYS A 194 25.73 4.88 -0.16
N LEU A 195 24.75 5.70 0.21
CA LEU A 195 23.63 5.29 1.05
C LEU A 195 22.84 4.15 0.39
N PHE A 196 22.48 4.27 -0.89
CA PHE A 196 21.75 3.24 -1.63
C PHE A 196 22.57 1.96 -1.81
N ALA A 197 23.87 2.06 -2.11
CA ALA A 197 24.76 0.90 -2.17
C ALA A 197 24.88 0.20 -0.80
N ASN A 198 25.03 0.96 0.29
CA ASN A 198 25.08 0.41 1.65
C ASN A 198 23.75 -0.24 2.08
N ALA A 199 22.63 0.22 1.52
CA ALA A 199 21.33 -0.41 1.71
C ALA A 199 21.17 -1.70 0.88
N GLY A 200 22.06 -1.96 -0.09
CA GLY A 200 21.98 -3.10 -1.01
C GLY A 200 20.97 -2.90 -2.16
N LEU A 201 20.61 -1.64 -2.46
CA LEU A 201 19.60 -1.29 -3.46
C LEU A 201 20.17 -1.01 -4.85
N ASP A 202 21.48 -0.80 -4.96
CA ASP A 202 22.18 -0.55 -6.24
C ASP A 202 21.98 -1.66 -7.27
N LYS A 203 21.90 -2.92 -6.81
CA LYS A 203 21.59 -4.09 -7.65
C LYS A 203 20.21 -4.04 -8.32
N TYR A 204 19.29 -3.19 -7.86
CA TYR A 204 17.95 -3.01 -8.41
C TYR A 204 17.79 -1.77 -9.30
N TRP A 205 18.82 -0.91 -9.37
CA TRP A 205 18.69 0.44 -9.88
C TRP A 205 18.43 0.47 -11.39
N PHE A 206 17.34 1.12 -11.81
CA PHE A 206 17.09 1.40 -13.22
C PHE A 206 18.01 2.52 -13.74
N PRO A 207 18.85 2.27 -14.76
CA PRO A 207 19.88 3.22 -15.17
C PRO A 207 19.32 4.39 -15.98
N VAL A 208 19.81 5.61 -15.70
CA VAL A 208 19.44 6.85 -16.41
C VAL A 208 19.62 6.74 -17.94
N SER A 209 20.65 6.01 -18.40
CA SER A 209 20.92 5.81 -19.82
C SER A 209 19.83 5.05 -20.58
N LYS A 210 18.95 4.33 -19.86
CA LYS A 210 17.80 3.61 -20.43
C LYS A 210 16.47 4.35 -20.23
N MET A 211 16.46 5.51 -19.56
CA MET A 211 15.22 6.25 -19.29
C MET A 211 14.76 7.05 -20.54
N PRO A 212 13.50 6.92 -20.97
CA PRO A 212 12.92 7.75 -22.03
C PRO A 212 12.97 9.24 -21.71
N THR A 213 13.16 10.10 -22.73
CA THR A 213 13.33 11.56 -22.53
C THR A 213 12.53 12.44 -23.49
N LYS A 214 11.77 11.84 -24.41
CA LYS A 214 10.95 12.54 -25.40
C LYS A 214 9.52 12.01 -25.41
N GLY A 215 9.05 11.57 -24.23
CA GLY A 215 7.69 11.06 -24.04
C GLY A 215 7.47 9.65 -24.60
N GLU A 216 8.53 8.91 -24.91
CA GLU A 216 8.42 7.52 -25.35
C GLU A 216 7.95 6.61 -24.20
N ASP A 217 7.51 5.42 -24.58
CA ASP A 217 7.19 4.36 -23.64
C ASP A 217 8.47 3.86 -22.95
N TRP A 218 8.32 3.60 -21.65
CA TRP A 218 9.34 2.94 -20.84
C TRP A 218 9.42 1.46 -21.23
N PRO A 219 10.49 0.74 -20.86
CA PRO A 219 10.46 -0.72 -20.90
C PRO A 219 9.22 -1.26 -20.17
N THR A 220 8.77 -2.42 -20.59
CA THR A 220 7.69 -3.12 -19.91
C THR A 220 8.11 -3.46 -18.48
N VAL A 221 7.14 -3.55 -17.57
CA VAL A 221 7.43 -3.98 -16.20
C VAL A 221 8.05 -5.38 -16.19
N THR A 222 7.62 -6.27 -17.10
CA THR A 222 8.22 -7.59 -17.29
C THR A 222 9.72 -7.49 -17.63
N GLU A 223 10.10 -6.68 -18.61
CA GLU A 223 11.52 -6.48 -18.99
C GLU A 223 12.34 -5.87 -17.85
N MET A 224 11.79 -4.87 -17.15
CA MET A 224 12.44 -4.26 -15.99
C MET A 224 12.72 -5.29 -14.89
N VAL A 225 11.75 -6.16 -14.59
CA VAL A 225 11.90 -7.24 -13.62
C VAL A 225 12.92 -8.27 -14.07
N GLN A 226 12.89 -8.69 -15.33
CA GLN A 226 13.83 -9.67 -15.89
C GLN A 226 15.28 -9.19 -15.87
N GLU A 227 15.52 -7.90 -16.12
CA GLU A 227 16.84 -7.28 -16.00
C GLU A 227 17.20 -6.91 -14.55
N ASN A 228 16.32 -7.20 -13.58
CA ASN A 228 16.42 -6.79 -12.18
C ASN A 228 16.50 -5.27 -11.97
N HIS A 229 16.08 -4.45 -12.94
CA HIS A 229 15.95 -2.99 -12.83
C HIS A 229 14.63 -2.60 -12.16
N ARG A 230 14.48 -2.99 -10.89
CA ARG A 230 13.23 -2.91 -10.11
C ARG A 230 13.12 -1.70 -9.19
N LEU A 231 14.10 -0.80 -9.22
CA LEU A 231 14.10 0.42 -8.42
C LEU A 231 14.34 1.65 -9.31
N LEU A 232 13.36 2.55 -9.37
CA LEU A 232 13.54 3.88 -9.96
C LEU A 232 13.82 4.88 -8.83
N VAL A 233 14.82 5.75 -9.03
CA VAL A 233 15.19 6.79 -8.05
C VAL A 233 15.27 8.14 -8.77
N PHE A 234 14.49 9.09 -8.28
CA PHE A 234 14.46 10.47 -8.76
C PHE A 234 14.93 11.41 -7.65
N THR A 235 15.62 12.49 -8.02
CA THR A 235 16.06 13.57 -7.12
C THR A 235 15.62 14.94 -7.64
N SER A 236 15.34 15.86 -6.73
CA SER A 236 15.04 17.26 -7.02
C SER A 236 16.27 18.09 -7.44
N ILE A 237 17.50 17.55 -7.37
CA ILE A 237 18.75 18.27 -7.69
C ILE A 237 19.32 17.86 -9.07
N ALA A 238 19.45 18.82 -9.97
CA ALA A 238 19.87 18.58 -11.36
C ALA A 238 21.28 17.99 -11.51
N SER A 239 22.25 18.43 -10.68
CA SER A 239 23.65 17.99 -10.83
C SER A 239 23.86 16.51 -10.53
N LYS A 240 22.99 15.91 -9.69
CA LYS A 240 23.05 14.50 -9.28
C LYS A 240 22.90 13.53 -10.46
N GLU A 241 22.22 13.93 -11.53
CA GLU A 241 22.10 13.07 -12.70
C GLU A 241 23.45 12.86 -13.39
N ALA A 242 24.19 13.93 -13.62
CA ALA A 242 25.50 13.86 -14.27
C ALA A 242 26.59 13.33 -13.34
N GLU A 243 26.53 13.69 -12.05
CA GLU A 243 27.58 13.39 -11.07
C GLU A 243 27.43 12.02 -10.40
N GLU A 244 26.18 11.58 -10.20
CA GLU A 244 25.83 10.41 -9.39
C GLU A 244 24.94 9.40 -10.13
N GLY A 245 24.42 9.73 -11.32
CA GLY A 245 23.52 8.86 -12.07
C GLY A 245 22.11 8.75 -11.47
N ILE A 246 21.71 9.69 -10.60
CA ILE A 246 20.36 9.74 -10.02
C ILE A 246 19.48 10.62 -10.90
N ALA A 247 18.35 10.10 -11.38
CA ALA A 247 17.54 10.79 -12.38
C ALA A 247 16.99 12.14 -11.87
N TYR A 248 17.19 13.21 -12.62
CA TYR A 248 16.66 14.52 -12.25
C TYR A 248 15.15 14.58 -12.51
N GLN A 249 14.34 14.67 -11.45
CA GLN A 249 12.89 14.44 -11.54
C GLN A 249 12.20 15.33 -12.57
N TRP A 250 12.57 16.61 -12.63
CA TRP A 250 11.95 17.60 -13.52
C TRP A 250 12.26 17.38 -15.02
N LYS A 251 13.16 16.46 -15.35
CA LYS A 251 13.42 15.99 -16.71
C LYS A 251 12.47 14.88 -17.14
N TYR A 252 12.04 14.02 -16.22
CA TYR A 252 11.33 12.77 -16.51
C TYR A 252 9.86 12.78 -16.09
N LEU A 253 9.49 13.58 -15.09
CA LEU A 253 8.14 13.68 -14.56
C LEU A 253 7.52 15.04 -14.87
N LEU A 254 6.25 15.02 -15.24
CA LEU A 254 5.35 16.16 -15.06
C LEU A 254 4.80 16.09 -13.64
N GLU A 255 4.49 17.24 -13.04
CA GLU A 255 4.00 17.28 -11.66
C GLU A 255 3.05 18.46 -11.45
N ASN A 256 1.90 18.22 -10.80
CA ASN A 256 1.02 19.29 -10.34
C ASN A 256 1.49 19.85 -9.00
N GLU A 257 1.06 21.08 -8.69
CA GLU A 257 1.36 21.72 -7.42
C GLU A 257 1.03 20.81 -6.24
N ALA A 258 1.86 20.90 -5.20
CA ALA A 258 1.65 20.23 -3.94
C ALA A 258 0.90 21.16 -2.97
N GLY A 259 0.43 20.62 -1.85
CA GLY A 259 -0.25 21.40 -0.81
C GLY A 259 -1.61 21.95 -1.26
N ASP A 260 -2.07 23.02 -0.62
CA ASP A 260 -3.40 23.60 -0.87
C ASP A 260 -3.66 23.97 -2.36
N PRO A 261 -2.67 24.49 -3.12
CA PRO A 261 -2.83 24.70 -4.57
C PRO A 261 -3.09 23.40 -5.36
N GLY A 262 -2.59 22.26 -4.89
CA GLY A 262 -2.73 20.94 -5.51
C GLY A 262 -4.08 20.26 -5.29
N VAL A 263 -4.81 20.64 -4.23
CA VAL A 263 -6.11 20.04 -3.87
C VAL A 263 -7.31 20.92 -4.24
N LYS A 264 -7.07 22.04 -4.94
CA LYS A 264 -8.13 22.99 -5.33
C LYS A 264 -9.14 22.36 -6.31
N PRO A 265 -10.43 22.21 -5.93
CA PRO A 265 -11.41 21.56 -6.79
C PRO A 265 -11.48 22.14 -8.21
N GLY A 266 -11.43 21.27 -9.22
CA GLY A 266 -11.52 21.65 -10.63
C GLY A 266 -10.26 22.32 -11.21
N SER A 267 -9.16 22.39 -10.46
CA SER A 267 -7.89 22.96 -10.92
C SER A 267 -6.72 22.02 -10.64
N CYS A 268 -5.86 21.80 -11.64
CA CYS A 268 -4.64 21.01 -11.50
C CYS A 268 -3.46 21.79 -12.10
N PRO A 269 -2.95 22.81 -11.40
CA PRO A 269 -1.83 23.64 -11.88
C PRO A 269 -0.52 22.84 -11.82
N ASN A 270 0.39 23.03 -12.78
CA ASN A 270 1.73 22.43 -12.71
C ASN A 270 2.62 23.12 -11.67
N ARG A 271 3.54 22.36 -11.06
CA ARG A 271 4.69 22.91 -10.33
C ARG A 271 5.48 23.86 -11.20
N LYS A 272 6.08 24.89 -10.60
CA LYS A 272 6.96 25.84 -11.31
C LYS A 272 8.17 25.17 -11.98
N GLU A 273 8.76 24.19 -11.32
CA GLU A 273 9.93 23.46 -11.83
C GLU A 273 9.55 22.46 -12.93
N SER A 274 8.30 21.98 -12.90
CA SER A 274 7.77 21.07 -13.92
C SER A 274 7.49 21.80 -15.23
N LYS A 275 7.67 21.07 -16.33
CA LYS A 275 7.06 21.46 -17.61
C LYS A 275 5.53 21.49 -17.49
N PRO A 276 4.81 22.18 -18.39
CA PRO A 276 3.35 22.15 -18.42
C PRO A 276 2.82 20.70 -18.46
N LEU A 277 1.72 20.40 -17.76
CA LEU A 277 1.19 19.03 -17.65
C LEU A 277 0.81 18.41 -19.00
N ASN A 278 0.53 19.21 -20.02
CA ASN A 278 0.23 18.74 -21.37
C ASN A 278 1.48 18.57 -22.25
N SER A 279 2.69 18.78 -21.72
CA SER A 279 3.94 18.58 -22.43
C SER A 279 4.08 17.12 -22.87
N LYS A 280 4.50 16.90 -24.11
CA LYS A 280 4.77 15.56 -24.65
C LYS A 280 6.23 15.13 -24.52
N SER A 281 7.05 15.91 -23.83
CA SER A 281 8.47 15.62 -23.66
C SER A 281 8.78 14.71 -22.46
N ALA A 282 7.81 14.47 -21.58
CA ALA A 282 7.89 13.52 -20.47
C ALA A 282 6.71 12.56 -20.55
N SER A 283 6.94 11.29 -20.22
CA SER A 283 5.92 10.24 -20.27
C SER A 283 5.42 9.80 -18.90
N LEU A 284 5.99 10.33 -17.81
CA LEU A 284 5.52 10.12 -16.44
C LEU A 284 4.82 11.38 -15.92
N PHE A 285 3.77 11.17 -15.15
CA PHE A 285 3.06 12.24 -14.43
C PHE A 285 2.84 11.86 -12.96
N LEU A 286 3.41 12.66 -12.05
CA LEU A 286 3.16 12.62 -10.62
C LEU A 286 2.03 13.58 -10.23
N MET A 287 0.92 13.01 -9.74
CA MET A 287 -0.18 13.76 -9.19
C MET A 287 -0.05 13.87 -7.67
N ASN A 288 0.26 15.05 -7.16
CA ASN A 288 0.13 15.42 -5.75
C ASN A 288 -1.33 15.68 -5.40
N TYR A 289 -1.84 14.98 -4.40
CA TYR A 289 -3.17 15.25 -3.83
C TYR A 289 -3.10 15.16 -2.30
N PHE A 290 -2.61 16.24 -1.70
CA PHE A 290 -2.56 16.42 -0.26
C PHE A 290 -2.51 17.91 0.08
N PRO A 291 -3.16 18.36 1.17
CA PRO A 291 -3.10 19.74 1.63
C PRO A 291 -1.71 20.11 2.18
N THR A 292 -1.46 21.41 2.36
CA THR A 292 -0.19 21.91 2.93
C THR A 292 0.05 21.34 4.33
N TYR A 293 -1.03 21.23 5.12
CA TYR A 293 -1.00 20.66 6.46
C TYR A 293 -1.70 19.31 6.44
N PRO A 294 -0.99 18.20 6.71
CA PRO A 294 -1.60 16.89 6.76
C PRO A 294 -2.49 16.79 8.02
N VAL A 295 -3.81 16.76 7.82
CA VAL A 295 -4.77 16.62 8.92
C VAL A 295 -5.33 15.20 8.92
N GLU A 296 -4.84 14.36 9.84
CA GLU A 296 -5.20 12.94 9.95
C GLU A 296 -6.73 12.72 9.98
N SER A 297 -7.45 13.54 10.75
CA SER A 297 -8.91 13.39 10.91
C SER A 297 -9.69 13.71 9.64
N ASP A 298 -9.15 14.55 8.76
CA ASP A 298 -9.79 15.00 7.52
C ASP A 298 -9.39 14.17 6.30
N ALA A 299 -8.25 13.47 6.35
CA ALA A 299 -7.73 12.64 5.27
C ALA A 299 -8.75 11.62 4.74
N CYS A 300 -9.61 11.09 5.62
CA CYS A 300 -10.66 10.15 5.21
C CYS A 300 -11.73 10.76 4.28
N LYS A 301 -11.95 12.08 4.31
CA LYS A 301 -12.79 12.80 3.33
C LYS A 301 -12.04 13.11 2.05
N GLU A 302 -10.74 13.37 2.17
CA GLU A 302 -9.89 13.71 1.04
C GLU A 302 -9.82 12.53 0.07
N HIS A 303 -9.60 11.31 0.58
CA HIS A 303 -9.48 10.08 -0.22
C HIS A 303 -10.81 9.45 -0.64
N SER A 304 -11.82 10.28 -0.94
CA SER A 304 -13.16 9.86 -1.33
C SER A 304 -13.53 10.39 -2.72
N ALA A 305 -14.78 10.82 -2.91
CA ALA A 305 -15.22 11.46 -4.15
C ALA A 305 -14.34 12.65 -4.61
N PRO A 306 -13.81 13.53 -3.71
CA PRO A 306 -12.94 14.63 -4.13
C PRO A 306 -11.66 14.18 -4.84
N LEU A 307 -10.99 13.15 -4.33
CA LEU A 307 -9.79 12.58 -4.96
C LEU A 307 -10.10 12.01 -6.35
N ALA A 308 -11.19 11.26 -6.52
CA ALA A 308 -11.60 10.75 -7.82
C ALA A 308 -11.88 11.88 -8.83
N GLN A 309 -12.52 12.96 -8.38
CA GLN A 309 -12.76 14.16 -9.20
C GLN A 309 -11.45 14.86 -9.58
N MET A 310 -10.50 14.94 -8.65
CA MET A 310 -9.20 15.54 -8.96
C MET A 310 -8.39 14.69 -9.94
N ALA A 311 -8.40 13.37 -9.83
CA ALA A 311 -7.77 12.49 -10.81
C ALA A 311 -8.31 12.76 -12.23
N GLY A 312 -9.63 12.94 -12.37
CA GLY A 312 -10.25 13.34 -13.63
C GLY A 312 -9.90 14.76 -14.09
N THR A 313 -9.77 15.70 -13.15
CA THR A 313 -9.30 17.07 -13.43
C THR A 313 -7.88 17.08 -13.99
N CYS A 314 -6.96 16.41 -13.29
CA CYS A 314 -5.55 16.32 -13.68
C CYS A 314 -5.36 15.54 -14.98
N TYR A 315 -6.12 14.46 -15.21
CA TYR A 315 -6.14 13.74 -16.49
C TYR A 315 -6.45 14.67 -17.67
N LYS A 316 -7.46 15.55 -17.52
CA LYS A 316 -7.83 16.53 -18.56
C LYS A 316 -6.75 17.60 -18.72
N ALA A 317 -6.24 18.14 -17.61
CA ALA A 317 -5.19 19.16 -17.62
C ALA A 317 -3.89 18.66 -18.28
N ALA A 318 -3.57 17.37 -18.11
CA ALA A 318 -2.42 16.71 -18.72
C ALA A 318 -2.63 16.29 -20.19
N GLY A 319 -3.73 16.71 -20.83
CA GLY A 319 -4.04 16.39 -22.22
C GLY A 319 -4.27 14.89 -22.41
N ASN A 320 -5.13 14.32 -21.56
CA ASN A 320 -5.53 12.91 -21.55
C ASN A 320 -4.41 11.93 -21.16
N LEU A 321 -3.43 12.39 -20.38
CA LEU A 321 -2.45 11.52 -19.74
C LEU A 321 -2.95 11.20 -18.33
N MET A 322 -3.22 9.93 -18.05
CA MET A 322 -3.53 9.47 -16.70
C MET A 322 -2.29 9.62 -15.82
N PRO A 323 -2.39 10.18 -14.60
CA PRO A 323 -1.27 10.18 -13.67
C PRO A 323 -0.68 8.78 -13.50
N ASN A 324 0.64 8.67 -13.57
CA ASN A 324 1.37 7.45 -13.31
C ASN A 324 1.63 7.24 -11.83
N PHE A 325 1.68 8.33 -11.08
CA PHE A 325 1.86 8.31 -9.63
C PHE A 325 0.76 9.13 -8.99
N LEU A 326 0.09 8.57 -7.98
CA LEU A 326 -0.88 9.27 -7.16
C LEU A 326 -0.32 9.39 -5.74
N ALA A 327 0.13 10.58 -5.36
CA ALA A 327 0.72 10.88 -4.07
C ALA A 327 -0.30 11.43 -3.08
N VAL A 328 -0.38 10.81 -1.90
CA VAL A 328 -1.32 11.19 -0.81
C VAL A 328 -0.66 11.11 0.56
N ASN A 329 -1.21 11.84 1.53
CA ASN A 329 -0.99 11.57 2.95
C ASN A 329 -1.93 10.46 3.43
N PHE A 330 -1.72 9.87 4.61
CA PHE A 330 -2.66 8.99 5.33
C PHE A 330 -3.44 8.00 4.45
N TYR A 331 -2.74 7.27 3.59
CA TYR A 331 -3.34 6.51 2.47
C TYR A 331 -4.41 5.47 2.90
N MET A 332 -4.38 4.99 4.14
CA MET A 332 -5.35 4.04 4.71
C MET A 332 -6.67 4.69 5.15
N ARG A 333 -6.68 6.01 5.39
CA ARG A 333 -7.85 6.75 5.87
C ARG A 333 -8.81 7.00 4.71
N SER A 334 -10.06 6.53 4.82
CA SER A 334 -11.09 6.74 3.80
C SER A 334 -12.51 6.61 4.35
N ASP A 335 -13.50 6.92 3.52
CA ASP A 335 -14.92 6.72 3.77
C ASP A 335 -15.47 5.36 3.34
N GLY A 336 -14.60 4.46 2.84
CA GLY A 336 -14.97 3.14 2.32
C GLY A 336 -13.91 2.57 1.39
N GLY A 337 -13.97 2.92 0.10
CA GLY A 337 -13.06 2.42 -0.93
C GLY A 337 -11.69 3.11 -0.95
N GLY A 338 -11.64 4.40 -0.58
CA GLY A 338 -10.39 5.13 -0.41
C GLY A 338 -9.59 5.36 -1.67
N VAL A 339 -8.31 5.68 -1.46
CA VAL A 339 -7.30 5.83 -2.52
C VAL A 339 -7.19 4.55 -3.38
N PHE A 340 -7.43 3.38 -2.78
CA PHE A 340 -7.36 2.10 -3.49
C PHE A 340 -8.47 1.96 -4.55
N ASP A 341 -9.71 2.37 -4.25
CA ASP A 341 -10.77 2.38 -5.25
C ASP A 341 -10.49 3.39 -6.38
N VAL A 342 -9.94 4.56 -6.05
CA VAL A 342 -9.53 5.53 -7.08
C VAL A 342 -8.42 4.96 -7.97
N LEU A 343 -7.41 4.33 -7.37
CA LEU A 343 -6.30 3.70 -8.09
C LEU A 343 -6.80 2.60 -9.04
N ASP A 344 -7.72 1.76 -8.59
CA ASP A 344 -8.34 0.72 -9.40
C ASP A 344 -9.11 1.30 -10.59
N ARG A 345 -9.84 2.40 -10.40
CA ARG A 345 -10.55 3.08 -11.49
C ARG A 345 -9.59 3.68 -12.50
N MET A 346 -8.53 4.35 -12.04
CA MET A 346 -7.50 4.93 -12.90
C MET A 346 -6.85 3.84 -13.77
N ASN A 347 -6.42 2.73 -13.16
CA ASN A 347 -5.84 1.61 -13.87
C ASN A 347 -6.85 0.88 -14.75
N GLY A 348 -8.08 0.64 -14.29
CA GLY A 348 -9.12 0.00 -15.10
C GLY A 348 -9.37 0.75 -16.41
N LEU A 349 -9.56 2.07 -16.32
CA LEU A 349 -9.81 2.92 -17.48
C LEU A 349 -8.59 2.94 -18.40
N ARG A 350 -7.39 3.00 -17.83
CA ARG A 350 -6.15 3.18 -18.59
C ARG A 350 -5.67 1.90 -19.28
N LEU A 351 -5.76 0.76 -18.59
CA LEU A 351 -5.15 -0.49 -19.00
C LEU A 351 -6.09 -1.35 -19.84
N CYS A 352 -7.40 -1.35 -19.54
CA CYS A 352 -8.35 -2.23 -20.21
C CYS A 352 -9.68 -1.56 -20.59
N GLY A 353 -9.86 -0.28 -20.32
CA GLY A 353 -11.08 0.47 -20.67
C GLY A 353 -12.28 0.22 -19.77
N CYS A 354 -12.06 -0.43 -18.62
CA CYS A 354 -13.12 -0.76 -17.67
C CYS A 354 -13.19 0.26 -16.54
N ASN A 355 -14.33 0.35 -15.86
CA ASN A 355 -14.50 1.30 -14.75
C ASN A 355 -13.62 0.96 -13.52
N THR A 356 -13.07 -0.25 -13.44
CA THR A 356 -12.18 -0.71 -12.37
C THR A 356 -11.26 -1.79 -12.91
N ILE A 357 -10.04 -1.88 -12.38
CA ILE A 357 -9.09 -2.93 -12.76
C ILE A 357 -9.59 -4.34 -12.41
N ALA A 358 -10.42 -4.48 -11.38
CA ALA A 358 -11.05 -5.75 -11.03
C ALA A 358 -11.96 -6.31 -12.15
N ALA A 359 -12.40 -5.44 -13.07
CA ALA A 359 -13.21 -5.83 -14.23
C ALA A 359 -12.36 -6.20 -15.45
N CYS A 360 -11.05 -5.93 -15.42
CA CYS A 360 -10.17 -6.22 -16.55
C CYS A 360 -10.04 -7.72 -16.79
N GLN A 361 -9.86 -8.08 -18.06
CA GLN A 361 -9.56 -9.45 -18.49
C GLN A 361 -8.24 -9.42 -19.28
N ALA A 362 -7.23 -10.17 -18.81
CA ALA A 362 -5.97 -10.28 -19.52
C ALA A 362 -6.18 -10.90 -20.92
N GLY A 363 -5.59 -10.30 -21.94
CA GLY A 363 -5.71 -10.74 -23.35
C GLY A 363 -7.04 -10.42 -24.03
N ALA A 364 -8.04 -9.89 -23.32
CA ALA A 364 -9.29 -9.46 -23.93
C ALA A 364 -9.14 -8.11 -24.66
N PRO A 365 -9.97 -7.82 -25.68
CA PRO A 365 -9.99 -6.51 -26.32
C PRO A 365 -10.32 -5.39 -25.32
N PHE A 366 -9.70 -4.22 -25.49
CA PHE A 366 -9.97 -3.03 -24.68
C PHE A 366 -11.47 -2.69 -24.65
N GLY A 367 -12.03 -2.50 -23.45
CA GLY A 367 -13.45 -2.28 -23.19
C GLY A 367 -14.25 -3.57 -22.88
N SER A 368 -13.64 -4.75 -22.96
CA SER A 368 -14.28 -6.03 -22.63
C SER A 368 -14.20 -6.29 -21.13
N CYS A 369 -15.24 -5.91 -20.40
CA CYS A 369 -15.24 -5.90 -18.94
C CYS A 369 -16.04 -7.05 -18.33
N ASN A 370 -15.47 -7.68 -17.30
CA ASN A 370 -16.22 -8.57 -16.42
C ASN A 370 -17.33 -7.81 -15.69
N ASN A 371 -18.45 -8.49 -15.43
CA ASN A 371 -19.47 -7.97 -14.54
C ASN A 371 -19.02 -8.19 -13.10
N VAL A 372 -18.46 -7.14 -12.49
CA VAL A 372 -18.03 -7.14 -11.08
C VAL A 372 -18.95 -6.25 -10.28
N THR A 373 -19.44 -6.77 -9.16
CA THR A 373 -20.19 -5.97 -8.19
C THR A 373 -19.20 -5.10 -7.43
N VAL A 374 -19.01 -3.86 -7.88
CA VAL A 374 -18.26 -2.86 -7.12
C VAL A 374 -19.11 -2.50 -5.88
N PRO A 375 -18.57 -2.56 -4.65
CA PRO A 375 -19.30 -2.11 -3.47
C PRO A 375 -19.71 -0.64 -3.63
N SER A 376 -20.99 -0.41 -3.90
CA SER A 376 -21.56 0.94 -3.96
C SER A 376 -21.77 1.45 -2.53
N PRO A 377 -21.49 2.73 -2.23
CA PRO A 377 -21.87 3.30 -0.96
C PRO A 377 -23.40 3.39 -0.90
N ASN A 378 -24.04 2.46 -0.20
CA ASN A 378 -25.44 2.63 0.19
C ASN A 378 -25.53 3.86 1.13
N PRO A 379 -26.56 4.71 0.99
CA PRO A 379 -26.78 5.79 1.94
C PRO A 379 -27.12 5.18 3.30
N VAL A 380 -26.21 5.34 4.28
CA VAL A 380 -26.43 4.83 5.63
C VAL A 380 -27.39 5.75 6.37
N THR A 381 -28.56 5.21 6.74
CA THR A 381 -29.50 5.82 7.69
C THR A 381 -28.87 5.92 9.07
N ASN A 382 -28.75 7.14 9.59
CA ASN A 382 -28.27 7.45 10.94
C ASN A 382 -29.26 6.95 12.01
N THR A 383 -29.00 5.81 12.63
CA THR A 383 -29.64 5.42 13.89
C THR A 383 -28.68 4.64 14.77
N ALA A 384 -27.91 5.33 15.62
CA ALA A 384 -27.53 4.89 16.97
C ALA A 384 -26.67 5.96 17.66
N THR A 385 -27.28 6.71 18.57
CA THR A 385 -26.61 7.58 19.55
C THR A 385 -25.97 6.72 20.64
N GLY A 386 -24.66 6.56 20.60
CA GLY A 386 -23.86 5.95 21.67
C GLY A 386 -22.41 6.39 21.53
N GLY A 387 -21.99 7.33 22.39
CA GLY A 387 -20.62 7.84 22.42
C GLY A 387 -19.66 6.81 23.01
N PHE A 388 -18.55 6.56 22.31
CA PHE A 388 -17.43 5.77 22.82
C PHE A 388 -16.16 6.60 22.69
N THR A 389 -15.50 6.86 23.81
CA THR A 389 -14.18 7.50 23.86
C THR A 389 -13.17 6.42 24.24
N GLY A 390 -12.45 5.90 23.25
CA GLY A 390 -11.38 4.92 23.45
C GLY A 390 -10.51 4.78 22.20
N SER A 391 -9.19 4.70 22.40
CA SER A 391 -8.21 4.39 21.35
C SER A 391 -8.40 2.96 20.87
N VAL A 392 -8.62 2.77 19.57
CA VAL A 392 -8.67 1.44 18.94
C VAL A 392 -7.27 0.83 19.02
N GLN A 393 -7.16 -0.38 19.60
CA GLN A 393 -5.90 -1.11 19.64
C GLN A 393 -5.40 -1.40 18.23
N PHE A 394 -4.19 -0.94 17.93
CA PHE A 394 -3.43 -1.37 16.77
C PHE A 394 -3.23 -2.89 16.83
N ALA A 395 -3.66 -3.60 15.80
CA ALA A 395 -3.33 -5.00 15.67
C ALA A 395 -1.81 -5.12 15.51
N ARG A 396 -1.15 -5.67 16.54
CA ARG A 396 0.18 -6.26 16.37
C ARG A 396 0.07 -7.28 15.24
N SER A 397 0.86 -7.05 14.19
CA SER A 397 1.25 -8.00 13.16
C SER A 397 0.08 -8.67 12.42
N ALA A 398 0.04 -8.47 11.10
CA ALA A 398 -0.56 -9.49 10.25
C ALA A 398 0.11 -10.84 10.60
N SER A 399 -0.72 -11.83 10.90
CA SER A 399 -0.32 -13.20 11.20
C SER A 399 0.69 -13.70 10.16
N THR A 400 1.72 -14.40 10.63
CA THR A 400 2.59 -15.20 9.76
C THR A 400 1.72 -16.15 8.93
N VAL A 401 1.65 -15.91 7.62
CA VAL A 401 1.10 -16.90 6.68
C VAL A 401 2.09 -18.06 6.65
N HIS A 402 1.79 -19.10 7.42
CA HIS A 402 2.41 -20.42 7.25
C HIS A 402 1.96 -20.98 5.91
N SER A 403 2.90 -21.13 4.97
CA SER A 403 2.69 -21.85 3.72
C SER A 403 2.77 -23.36 4.00
N PRO A 404 1.71 -24.16 3.77
CA PRO A 404 1.81 -25.60 3.94
C PRO A 404 2.23 -26.23 2.62
N ASN A 405 3.47 -26.70 2.52
CA ASN A 405 3.83 -27.84 1.67
C ASN A 405 5.25 -28.33 1.97
N ASN A 406 5.34 -29.38 2.79
CA ASN A 406 6.13 -30.59 2.53
C ASN A 406 5.97 -31.55 3.72
N LEU A 407 4.93 -32.38 3.64
CA LEU A 407 4.82 -33.60 4.43
C LEU A 407 5.91 -34.58 3.97
N ILE A 408 7.04 -34.59 4.68
CA ILE A 408 7.95 -35.74 4.67
C ILE A 408 7.63 -36.55 5.93
N PHE A 409 6.88 -37.63 5.75
CA PHE A 409 6.69 -38.66 6.76
C PHE A 409 8.03 -39.36 7.00
N LEU A 410 8.63 -39.15 8.18
CA LEU A 410 9.68 -40.03 8.69
C LEU A 410 9.05 -41.04 9.65
N PHE A 411 8.90 -42.28 9.17
CA PHE A 411 8.69 -43.45 10.02
C PHE A 411 9.97 -43.73 10.83
N PRO A 412 9.90 -44.07 12.13
CA PRO A 412 11.04 -44.65 12.80
C PRO A 412 11.06 -46.16 12.52
N PHE A 413 11.95 -46.59 11.64
CA PHE A 413 12.34 -48.01 11.56
C PHE A 413 13.35 -48.30 12.67
N SER A 414 12.90 -49.09 13.64
CA SER A 414 13.77 -49.82 14.57
C SER A 414 14.69 -50.75 13.78
N PHE A 415 16.01 -50.69 13.99
CA PHE A 415 16.85 -51.86 13.85
C PHE A 415 17.97 -51.91 14.89
N LEU A 416 18.03 -53.08 15.49
CA LEU A 416 18.98 -53.64 16.43
C LEU A 416 20.35 -53.94 15.76
N ALA A 417 21.34 -54.20 16.61
CA ALA A 417 22.58 -54.97 16.41
C ALA A 417 23.82 -54.18 15.92
N PHE A 418 24.80 -53.95 16.81
CA PHE A 418 26.05 -54.75 17.01
C PHE A 418 27.12 -54.42 15.93
N PHE A 419 28.42 -54.20 16.17
CA PHE A 419 29.35 -54.64 17.22
C PHE A 419 30.73 -53.95 16.95
N ILE A 420 31.65 -53.97 17.95
CA ILE A 420 33.14 -53.97 17.82
C ILE A 420 33.78 -52.57 17.63
N PHE A 421 34.74 -52.06 18.42
CA PHE A 421 35.69 -52.56 19.43
C PHE A 421 35.72 -51.66 20.67
#